data_AF-A0A382EAY9-F1
#
_entry.id   AF-A0A382EAY9-F1
#
_cell.length_a   1.000
_cell.length_b   1.000
_cell.length_c   1.000
_cell.angle_alpha   90.00
_cell.angle_beta   90.00
_cell.angle_gamma   90.00
#
_symmetry.space_group_name_H-M   'P 1'
#
loop_
_entity.id
_entity.type
_entity.pdbx_description
1 polymer ?
#
loop_
_entity_poly.entity_id
_entity_poly.type
_entity_poly.pdbx_seq_one_letter_code
_entity_poly.pdbx_strand_id
1 'polypeptide(L)' 'MKIHPIYTHNALRNFTYLIELSDSSCLVLDPWDEKQVNQALQQRHLALSVIINTH' A
#
# COMPACT_ATOMS: atom_id res chain seq x y z
N MET A 1 7.16 -3.85 -12.36
CA MET A 1 6.77 -4.17 -10.97
C MET A 1 7.65 -3.36 -10.03
N LYS A 2 7.05 -2.59 -9.13
CA LYS A 2 7.77 -1.82 -8.09
C LYS A 2 7.14 -2.09 -6.73
N ILE A 3 7.93 -2.00 -5.66
CA ILE A 3 7.46 -2.17 -4.29
C ILE A 3 7.71 -0.86 -3.55
N HIS A 4 6.66 -0.30 -2.96
CA HIS A 4 6.73 0.92 -2.17
C HIS A 4 6.38 0.59 -0.71
N PRO A 5 7.38 0.48 0.18
CA PRO A 5 7.13 0.30 1.60
C PRO A 5 6.65 1.61 2.23
N ILE A 6 5.64 1.51 3.08
CA ILE A 6 5.10 2.62 3.86
C ILE A 6 5.20 2.24 5.33
N TYR A 7 5.95 3.03 6.10
CA TYR A 7 6.01 2.85 7.54
C TYR A 7 4.75 3.46 8.18
N THR A 8 4.02 2.67 8.95
CA THR A 8 2.67 3.01 9.44
C THR A 8 2.67 3.92 10.65
N HIS A 9 3.85 4.22 11.22
CA HIS A 9 4.03 5.05 12.42
C HIS A 9 3.10 4.68 13.59
N ASN A 10 2.73 3.40 13.72
CA ASN A 10 1.89 2.89 14.80
C ASN A 10 2.71 2.21 15.91
N ALA A 11 2.05 1.78 16.98
CA ALA A 11 2.70 1.09 18.10
C ALA A 11 3.35 -0.25 17.70
N LEU A 12 2.83 -0.90 16.65
CA LEU A 12 3.35 -2.17 16.12
C LEU A 12 4.58 -1.97 15.24
N ARG A 13 4.83 -0.73 14.77
CA ARG A 13 5.95 -0.36 13.89
C ARG A 13 6.03 -1.25 12.65
N ASN A 14 4.87 -1.64 12.12
CA ASN A 14 4.77 -2.49 10.94
C ASN A 14 4.87 -1.65 9.65
N PHE A 15 4.83 -2.35 8.52
CA PHE A 15 4.85 -1.75 7.20
C PHE A 15 3.61 -2.15 6.43
N THR A 16 3.09 -1.21 5.65
CA THR A 16 2.19 -1.48 4.55
C THR A 16 3.00 -1.50 3.26
N TYR A 17 2.74 -2.43 2.36
CA TYR A 17 3.44 -2.49 1.06
C TYR A 17 2.47 -2.25 -0.08
N LEU A 18 2.85 -1.35 -1.00
CA LEU A 18 2.18 -1.17 -2.28
C LEU A 18 2.99 -1.90 -3.35
N ILE A 19 2.40 -2.89 -3.99
CA ILE A 19 2.98 -3.61 -5.13
C ILE A 19 2.35 -3.06 -6.40
N GLU A 20 3.11 -2.24 -7.13
CA GLU A 20 2.71 -1.65 -8.41
C GLU A 20 2.92 -2.67 -9.54
N LEU A 21 1.84 -2.96 -10.27
CA LEU A 21 1.83 -3.79 -11.48
C LEU A 21 2.07 -2.94 -12.74
N SER A 22 2.19 -3.59 -13.90
CA SER A 22 2.52 -2.93 -15.18
C SER A 22 1.41 -2.04 -15.75
N ASP A 23 0.18 -2.22 -15.30
CA ASP A 23 -1.03 -1.51 -15.75
C ASP A 23 -1.47 -0.41 -14.76
N SER A 24 -0.56 0.03 -13.88
CA SER A 24 -0.83 0.99 -12.80
C SER A 24 -1.85 0.49 -11.75
N SER A 25 -2.24 -0.79 -11.79
CA SER A 25 -2.95 -1.39 -10.66
C SER A 25 -1.98 -1.70 -9.51
N CYS A 26 -2.53 -1.81 -8.30
CA CYS A 26 -1.75 -1.97 -7.08
C CYS A 26 -2.38 -2.98 -6.13
N LEU A 27 -1.56 -3.88 -5.60
CA LEU A 27 -1.89 -4.69 -4.42
C LEU A 27 -1.39 -3.97 -3.18
N VAL A 28 -2.23 -3.89 -2.15
CA VAL A 28 -1.87 -3.33 -0.85
C VAL A 28 -1.80 -4.44 0.19
N LEU A 29 -0.63 -4.61 0.80
CA LEU A 29 -0.38 -5.63 1.81
C LEU A 29 -0.33 -4.98 3.19
N ASP A 30 -1.06 -5.55 4.14
CA ASP A 30 -1.15 -5.14 5.55
C ASP A 30 -1.41 -3.62 5.73
N PRO A 31 -2.50 -3.06 5.16
CA PRO A 31 -2.85 -1.67 5.37
C PRO A 31 -3.19 -1.41 6.85
N TRP A 32 -2.61 -0.34 7.41
CA TRP A 32 -2.95 0.12 8.77
C TRP A 32 -3.83 1.36 8.78
N ASP A 33 -3.47 2.39 8.00
CA ASP A 33 -4.18 3.68 7.95
C ASP A 33 -4.70 3.94 6.53
N GLU A 34 -6.02 4.06 6.40
CA GLU A 34 -6.67 4.28 5.10
C GLU A 34 -6.22 5.59 4.42
N LYS A 35 -5.96 6.65 5.18
CA LYS A 35 -5.59 7.96 4.63
C LYS A 35 -4.17 7.90 4.08
N GLN A 36 -3.27 7.26 4.82
CA GLN A 36 -1.88 7.06 4.39
C GLN A 36 -1.82 6.25 3.09
N VAL A 37 -2.59 5.16 3.00
CA VAL A 37 -2.66 4.31 1.80
C VAL A 37 -3.28 5.07 0.63
N ASN A 38 -4.44 5.71 0.82
CA ASN A 38 -5.13 6.45 -0.24
C ASN A 38 -4.28 7.61 -0.77
N GLN A 39 -3.58 8.34 0.10
CA GLN A 39 -2.66 9.40 -0.31
C GLN A 39 -1.49 8.84 -1.12
N ALA A 40 -0.91 7.71 -0.71
CA ALA A 40 0.20 7.09 -1.43
C ALA A 40 -0.20 6.57 -2.81
N LEU A 41 -1.42 6.01 -2.95
CA LEU A 41 -2.01 5.59 -4.22
C LEU A 41 -2.25 6.79 -5.15
N GLN A 42 -2.89 7.85 -4.64
CA GLN A 42 -3.16 9.07 -5.41
C GLN A 42 -1.88 9.74 -5.92
N GLN A 43 -0.87 9.92 -5.06
CA GLN A 43 0.42 10.52 -5.44
C GLN A 43 1.14 9.75 -6.56
N ARG A 44 0.90 8.44 -6.67
CA ARG A 44 1.54 7.56 -7.65
C ARG A 44 0.65 7.24 -8.85
N HIS A 45 -0.57 7.76 -8.89
CA HIS A 45 -1.57 7.44 -9.91
C HIS A 45 -1.83 5.92 -10.02
N LEU A 46 -1.93 5.26 -8.87
CA LEU A 46 -2.17 3.81 -8.79
C LEU A 46 -3.63 3.51 -8.46
N ALA A 47 -4.18 2.47 -9.10
CA ALA A 47 -5.52 1.96 -8.82
C ALA A 47 -5.44 0.77 -7.86
N LEU A 48 -6.11 0.84 -6.72
CA LEU A 48 -6.21 -0.30 -5.80
C LEU A 48 -6.99 -1.44 -6.46
N SER A 49 -6.38 -2.63 -6.49
CA SER A 49 -6.99 -3.85 -7.04
C SER A 49 -7.34 -4.85 -5.95
N VAL A 50 -6.41 -5.10 -5.02
CA VAL A 50 -6.54 -6.11 -3.98
C VAL A 50 -5.92 -5.61 -2.67
N ILE A 51 -6.55 -5.96 -1.55
CA ILE A 51 -5.97 -5.86 -0.21
C ILE A 51 -5.66 -7.27 0.29
N ILE A 52 -4.46 -7.47 0.83
CA ILE A 52 -4.02 -8.74 1.41
C ILE A 52 -3.55 -8.47 2.84
N ASN A 53 -4.06 -9.24 3.81
CA ASN A 53 -3.49 -9.30 5.15
C ASN A 53 -2.68 -10.58 5.30
N THR A 54 -1.51 -10.50 5.92
CA THR A 54 -0.61 -11.65 6.11
C THR A 54 -1.08 -12.61 7.20
N HIS A 55 -1.91 -12.13 8.13
CA HIS A 55 -2.50 -12.88 9.24
C HIS A 55 -3.88 -12.32 9.61
#